data_AF-A0A844AK85-F1
#
_entry.id   AF-A0A844AK85-F1
#
_cell.length_a   1.000
_cell.length_b   1.000
_cell.length_c   1.000
_cell.angle_alpha   90.00
_cell.angle_beta   90.00
_cell.angle_gamma   90.00
#
_symmetry.space_group_name_H-M   'P 1'
#
loop_
_entity.id
_entity.type
_entity.pdbx_description
1 polymer ?
#
loop_
_entity_poly.entity_id
_entity_poly.type
_entity_poly.pdbx_seq_one_letter_code
_entity_poly.pdbx_strand_id
1 'polypeptide(L)'
;MKTIATAAFLFAAASAAQAATLNFGPGSTDVLGRGIDFNISVPPTTTTSDAVLSLTVRGDFNGFHEYLDITVDGLGLGRIFDGIEANDSFNFSNDHAHSDNSQSQTGSATIANASFANMISDGQLYLLFNPNDAVDYISHISGTITFDTASVAAVPLPASAGLLGLGVFGLGALRRRKQRS
;
A
#
# COMPACT_ATOMS: atom_id res chain seq x y z
N MET A 1 60.41 7.67 2.82
CA MET A 1 59.52 7.05 1.80
C MET A 1 58.11 7.17 2.32
N LYS A 2 57.26 7.91 1.61
CA LYS A 2 55.94 8.35 2.08
C LYS A 2 54.93 7.23 1.89
N THR A 3 54.33 6.77 2.99
CA THR A 3 53.20 5.85 3.02
C THR A 3 52.00 6.51 2.34
N ILE A 4 51.64 6.02 1.16
CA ILE A 4 50.39 6.38 0.48
C ILE A 4 49.30 5.53 1.14
N ALA A 5 48.48 6.16 1.97
CA ALA A 5 47.34 5.53 2.60
C ALA A 5 46.25 5.26 1.55
N THR A 6 46.01 3.98 1.30
CA THR A 6 44.89 3.46 0.51
C THR A 6 43.59 3.72 1.25
N ALA A 7 42.86 4.79 0.91
CA ALA A 7 41.50 5.02 1.40
C ALA A 7 40.48 4.38 0.45
N ALA A 8 40.23 3.08 0.62
CA ALA A 8 39.11 2.41 -0.02
C ALA A 8 37.83 2.70 0.77
N PHE A 9 37.08 3.72 0.35
CA PHE A 9 35.71 3.94 0.83
C PHE A 9 34.78 2.93 0.16
N LEU A 10 34.57 1.78 0.80
CA LEU A 10 33.47 0.87 0.48
C LEU A 10 32.17 1.48 1.01
N PHE A 11 31.42 2.16 0.14
CA PHE A 11 30.02 2.48 0.40
C PHE A 11 29.17 1.25 0.05
N ALA A 12 28.85 0.44 1.05
CA ALA A 12 27.77 -0.53 0.93
C ALA A 12 26.44 0.23 1.01
N ALA A 13 25.76 0.40 -0.13
CA ALA A 13 24.39 0.89 -0.15
C ALA A 13 23.47 -0.25 0.32
N ALA A 14 23.01 -0.20 1.57
CA ALA A 14 21.95 -1.07 2.04
C ALA A 14 20.62 -0.56 1.47
N SER A 15 19.96 -1.36 0.62
CA SER A 15 18.59 -1.13 0.19
C SER A 15 17.64 -1.49 1.33
N ALA A 16 16.96 -0.51 1.93
CA ALA A 16 15.88 -0.75 2.88
C ALA A 16 14.57 -0.94 2.10
N ALA A 17 13.73 -1.90 2.47
CA ALA A 17 12.38 -1.97 1.89
C ALA A 17 11.59 -0.69 2.24
N GLN A 18 10.82 -0.17 1.28
CA GLN A 18 9.94 0.98 1.52
C GLN A 18 8.48 0.51 1.49
N ALA A 19 7.76 0.75 2.59
CA ALA A 19 6.32 0.51 2.63
C ALA A 19 5.57 1.52 1.75
N ALA A 20 4.70 1.01 0.89
CA ALA A 20 3.70 1.77 0.14
C ALA A 20 2.33 1.59 0.80
N THR A 21 1.47 2.60 0.65
CA THR A 21 0.09 2.56 1.15
C THR A 21 -0.84 3.17 0.12
N LEU A 22 -1.79 2.36 -0.35
CA LEU A 22 -2.89 2.81 -1.20
C LEU A 22 -4.09 3.07 -0.30
N ASN A 23 -4.85 4.12 -0.59
CA ASN A 23 -6.09 4.43 0.12
C ASN A 23 -7.26 4.30 -0.85
N PHE A 24 -8.40 3.83 -0.35
CA PHE A 24 -9.67 3.85 -1.08
C PHE A 24 -10.81 4.33 -0.18
N GLY A 25 -11.89 4.72 -0.82
CA GLY A 25 -13.02 5.36 -0.15
C GLY A 25 -12.81 6.85 0.14
N PRO A 26 -13.78 7.48 0.81
CA PRO A 26 -15.03 6.85 1.26
C PRO A 26 -15.97 6.50 0.09
N GLY A 27 -16.73 5.43 0.25
CA GLY A 27 -17.88 5.08 -0.60
C GLY A 27 -19.13 4.84 0.23
N SER A 28 -20.30 4.94 -0.39
CA SER A 28 -21.58 4.62 0.22
C SER A 28 -22.65 4.35 -0.85
N THR A 29 -23.71 3.65 -0.46
CA THR A 29 -24.91 3.49 -1.27
C THR A 29 -26.12 3.30 -0.38
N ASP A 30 -27.26 3.84 -0.82
CA ASP A 30 -28.60 3.71 -0.24
C ASP A 30 -29.52 2.84 -1.12
N VAL A 31 -28.93 2.13 -2.09
CA VAL A 31 -29.65 1.25 -3.00
C VAL A 31 -29.38 -0.19 -2.60
N LEU A 32 -30.46 -0.91 -2.33
CA LEU A 32 -30.44 -2.32 -1.95
C LEU A 32 -29.62 -3.15 -2.95
N GLY A 33 -28.69 -3.96 -2.42
CA GLY A 33 -27.84 -4.87 -3.19
C GLY A 33 -26.86 -4.20 -4.18
N ARG A 34 -26.70 -2.88 -4.14
CA ARG A 34 -25.82 -2.18 -5.09
C ARG A 34 -24.35 -2.31 -4.67
N GLY A 35 -23.53 -2.82 -5.59
CA GLY A 35 -22.08 -2.85 -5.45
C GLY A 35 -21.44 -1.46 -5.41
N ILE A 36 -20.31 -1.37 -4.70
CA ILE A 36 -19.41 -0.21 -4.68
C ILE A 36 -18.07 -0.66 -5.23
N ASP A 37 -17.54 0.08 -6.20
CA ASP A 37 -16.25 -0.18 -6.80
C ASP A 37 -15.28 0.99 -6.70
N PHE A 38 -13.99 0.67 -6.64
CA PHE A 38 -12.89 1.62 -6.66
C PHE A 38 -11.86 1.20 -7.69
N ASN A 39 -11.40 2.16 -8.47
CA ASN A 39 -10.25 1.99 -9.35
C ASN A 39 -9.12 2.89 -8.83
N ILE A 40 -8.04 2.28 -8.36
CA ILE A 40 -6.95 2.94 -7.64
C ILE A 40 -5.69 2.89 -8.50
N SER A 41 -5.03 4.04 -8.66
CA SER A 41 -3.70 4.08 -9.26
C SER A 41 -2.64 3.58 -8.27
N VAL A 42 -1.76 2.68 -8.73
CA VAL A 42 -0.77 1.98 -7.88
C VAL A 42 0.68 2.34 -8.24
N PRO A 43 1.22 3.47 -7.73
CA PRO A 43 2.65 3.68 -7.69
C PRO A 43 3.22 3.23 -6.31
N PRO A 44 4.21 2.33 -6.27
CA PRO A 44 4.89 1.65 -7.38
C PRO A 44 4.20 0.34 -7.82
N THR A 45 4.46 -0.08 -9.07
CA THR A 45 3.90 -1.30 -9.70
C THR A 45 4.69 -2.57 -9.41
N THR A 46 5.48 -2.58 -8.33
CA THR A 46 6.29 -3.72 -7.90
C THR A 46 6.22 -3.88 -6.39
N THR A 47 6.30 -5.12 -5.92
CA THR A 47 6.23 -5.45 -4.49
C THR A 47 7.24 -6.53 -4.12
N THR A 48 7.69 -6.52 -2.86
CA THR A 48 8.57 -7.53 -2.27
C THR A 48 7.97 -8.24 -1.06
N SER A 49 6.73 -7.93 -0.69
CA SER A 49 6.02 -8.58 0.43
C SER A 49 4.61 -9.00 0.02
N ASP A 50 3.93 -9.71 0.92
CA ASP A 50 2.48 -9.82 0.86
C ASP A 50 1.86 -8.43 1.06
N ALA A 51 0.66 -8.23 0.51
CA ALA A 51 -0.12 -7.02 0.73
C ALA A 51 -1.15 -7.25 1.83
N VAL A 52 -1.35 -6.25 2.68
CA VAL A 52 -2.38 -6.26 3.72
C VAL A 52 -3.45 -5.25 3.35
N LEU A 53 -4.64 -5.76 3.02
CA LEU A 53 -5.84 -4.96 2.81
C LEU A 53 -6.52 -4.76 4.16
N SER A 54 -6.59 -3.53 4.65
CA SER A 54 -7.43 -3.11 5.77
C SER A 54 -8.71 -2.51 5.22
N LEU A 55 -9.85 -2.95 5.74
CA LEU A 55 -11.17 -2.55 5.30
C LEU A 55 -12.00 -2.12 6.50
N THR A 56 -12.65 -0.97 6.39
CA THR A 56 -13.65 -0.47 7.33
C THR A 56 -14.98 -0.33 6.61
N VAL A 57 -16.01 -1.01 7.11
CA VAL A 57 -17.38 -0.99 6.57
C VAL A 57 -18.35 -0.56 7.67
N ARG A 58 -19.38 0.20 7.29
CA ARG A 58 -20.57 0.44 8.12
C ARG A 58 -21.80 0.44 7.24
N GLY A 59 -22.80 -0.37 7.56
CA GLY A 59 -24.04 -0.49 6.80
C GLY A 59 -25.10 -1.26 7.56
N ASP A 60 -26.17 -1.62 6.85
CA ASP A 60 -27.19 -2.51 7.36
C ASP A 60 -26.79 -3.96 7.10
N PHE A 61 -26.02 -4.51 8.04
CA PHE A 61 -25.63 -5.92 8.08
C PHE A 61 -26.17 -6.53 9.39
N ASN A 62 -27.45 -6.35 9.71
CA ASN A 62 -28.09 -6.84 10.94
C ASN A 62 -28.99 -8.07 10.74
N GLY A 63 -29.22 -8.50 9.49
CA GLY A 63 -30.05 -9.63 9.12
C GLY A 63 -29.29 -10.95 8.94
N PHE A 64 -30.00 -12.08 9.08
CA PHE A 64 -29.43 -13.45 9.00
C PHE A 64 -28.88 -13.85 7.62
N HIS A 65 -29.09 -13.03 6.59
CA HIS A 65 -28.68 -13.32 5.21
C HIS A 65 -27.99 -12.14 4.56
N GLU A 66 -27.56 -11.14 5.32
CA GLU A 66 -26.85 -9.98 4.79
C GLU A 66 -25.35 -10.26 4.75
N TYR A 67 -24.72 -9.99 3.63
CA TYR A 67 -23.29 -10.22 3.47
C TYR A 67 -22.67 -9.31 2.41
N LEU A 68 -21.34 -9.20 2.44
CA LEU A 68 -20.57 -8.45 1.47
C LEU A 68 -19.52 -9.36 0.81
N ASP A 69 -19.66 -9.62 -0.49
CA ASP A 69 -18.64 -10.31 -1.27
C ASP A 69 -17.56 -9.31 -1.71
N ILE A 70 -16.29 -9.67 -1.56
CA ILE A 70 -15.16 -8.76 -1.82
C ILE A 70 -14.25 -9.36 -2.88
N THR A 71 -13.94 -8.56 -3.91
CA THR A 71 -12.98 -8.95 -4.95
C THR A 71 -11.96 -7.85 -5.22
N VAL A 72 -10.72 -8.25 -5.51
CA VAL A 72 -9.60 -7.37 -5.88
C VAL A 72 -9.00 -7.89 -7.18
N ASP A 73 -9.13 -7.15 -8.29
CA ASP A 73 -8.75 -7.56 -9.64
C ASP A 73 -9.21 -8.98 -10.01
N GLY A 74 -10.44 -9.31 -9.60
CA GLY A 74 -11.04 -10.62 -9.84
C GLY A 74 -10.60 -11.73 -8.88
N LEU A 75 -9.63 -11.50 -7.98
CA LEU A 75 -9.39 -12.39 -6.84
C LEU A 75 -10.49 -12.20 -5.80
N GLY A 76 -11.26 -13.26 -5.54
CA GLY A 76 -12.21 -13.28 -4.44
C GLY A 76 -11.50 -13.40 -3.09
N LEU A 77 -11.73 -12.44 -2.21
CA LEU A 77 -11.29 -12.48 -0.81
C LEU A 77 -12.33 -13.14 0.12
N GLY A 78 -13.48 -13.50 -0.45
CA GLY A 78 -14.57 -14.19 0.24
C GLY A 78 -15.72 -13.27 0.60
N ARG A 79 -16.53 -13.76 1.54
CA ARG A 79 -17.79 -13.17 1.96
C ARG A 79 -17.71 -12.82 3.43
N ILE A 80 -17.97 -11.55 3.77
CA ILE A 80 -17.96 -11.12 5.17
C ILE A 80 -19.38 -10.87 5.67
N PHE A 81 -19.57 -10.93 6.98
CA PHE A 81 -20.83 -10.71 7.70
C PHE A 81 -21.88 -11.82 7.59
N ASP A 82 -21.54 -12.97 6.98
CA ASP A 82 -22.45 -14.12 6.87
C ASP A 82 -22.34 -15.12 8.04
N GLY A 83 -21.41 -14.87 8.97
CA GLY A 83 -21.15 -15.68 10.16
C GLY A 83 -20.29 -16.91 9.91
N ILE A 84 -19.58 -17.00 8.78
CA ILE A 84 -18.78 -18.14 8.37
C ILE A 84 -17.33 -17.71 8.09
N GLU A 85 -16.54 -17.50 9.14
CA GLU A 85 -15.12 -17.09 9.10
C GLU A 85 -14.20 -17.98 8.22
N ALA A 86 -14.67 -19.18 7.86
CA ALA A 86 -13.90 -20.12 7.03
C ALA A 86 -13.99 -19.84 5.53
N ASN A 87 -14.90 -18.98 5.08
CA ASN A 87 -15.15 -18.72 3.67
C ASN A 87 -14.57 -17.39 3.17
N ASP A 88 -13.90 -16.65 4.06
CA ASP A 88 -13.27 -15.38 3.75
C ASP A 88 -11.86 -15.26 4.32
N SER A 89 -11.15 -14.24 3.83
CA SER A 89 -9.75 -13.98 4.18
C SER A 89 -9.60 -12.91 5.26
N PHE A 90 -10.71 -12.32 5.73
CA PHE A 90 -10.68 -11.21 6.67
C PHE A 90 -10.74 -11.69 8.12
N ASN A 91 -10.09 -10.91 9.00
CA ASN A 91 -10.09 -11.16 10.44
C ASN A 91 -10.97 -10.17 11.21
N PHE A 92 -12.22 -10.00 10.78
CA PHE A 92 -13.18 -9.17 11.52
C PHE A 92 -13.37 -9.70 12.95
N SER A 93 -13.52 -8.80 13.93
CA SER A 93 -13.77 -9.20 15.32
C SER A 93 -15.12 -9.89 15.53
N ASN A 94 -16.03 -9.73 14.56
CA ASN A 94 -17.29 -10.44 14.48
C ASN A 94 -17.68 -10.55 13.01
N ASP A 95 -17.61 -11.76 12.47
CA ASP A 95 -18.03 -12.05 11.10
C ASP A 95 -19.55 -12.31 11.01
N HIS A 96 -20.32 -12.16 12.09
CA HIS A 96 -21.77 -12.20 12.02
C HIS A 96 -22.36 -10.83 11.70
N ALA A 97 -23.56 -10.86 11.11
CA ALA A 97 -24.47 -9.74 11.07
C ALA A 97 -24.53 -9.03 12.44
N HIS A 98 -24.19 -7.74 12.45
CA HIS A 98 -24.16 -6.91 13.65
C HIS A 98 -25.50 -6.21 13.84
N SER A 99 -26.05 -6.25 15.06
CA SER A 99 -27.38 -5.69 15.36
C SER A 99 -27.46 -4.16 15.27
N ASP A 100 -26.34 -3.46 15.10
CA ASP A 100 -26.26 -1.99 15.16
C ASP A 100 -25.63 -1.41 13.88
N ASN A 101 -26.47 -0.85 13.01
CA ASN A 101 -26.07 -0.23 11.74
C ASN A 101 -25.23 1.06 11.90
N SER A 102 -25.02 1.54 13.12
CA SER A 102 -24.18 2.70 13.42
C SER A 102 -22.70 2.35 13.66
N GLN A 103 -22.36 1.08 13.84
CA GLN A 103 -21.01 0.64 14.16
C GLN A 103 -20.18 0.34 12.91
N SER A 104 -18.97 0.92 12.86
CA SER A 104 -17.97 0.55 11.86
C SER A 104 -17.27 -0.75 12.27
N GLN A 105 -17.23 -1.71 11.36
CA GLN A 105 -16.44 -2.92 11.48
C GLN A 105 -15.14 -2.75 10.71
N THR A 106 -14.02 -3.13 11.30
CA THR A 106 -12.71 -3.12 10.64
C THR A 106 -12.10 -4.51 10.67
N GLY A 107 -11.64 -4.95 9.52
CA GLY A 107 -10.99 -6.23 9.32
C GLY A 107 -9.85 -6.09 8.32
N SER A 108 -8.99 -7.09 8.29
CA SER A 108 -7.86 -7.14 7.37
C SER A 108 -7.72 -8.49 6.71
N ALA A 109 -7.32 -8.48 5.44
CA ALA A 109 -7.00 -9.67 4.65
C ALA A 109 -5.57 -9.56 4.11
N THR A 110 -4.89 -10.70 4.01
CA THR A 110 -3.54 -10.77 3.42
C THR A 110 -3.61 -11.37 2.03
N ILE A 111 -3.08 -10.65 1.04
CA ILE A 111 -2.94 -11.10 -0.35
C ILE A 111 -1.48 -11.50 -0.56
N ALA A 112 -1.26 -12.76 -0.91
CA ALA A 112 0.08 -13.28 -1.16
C ALA A 112 0.80 -12.47 -2.26
N ASN A 113 2.10 -12.22 -2.07
CA ASN A 113 2.95 -11.46 -2.99
C ASN A 113 2.80 -11.94 -4.45
N ALA A 114 2.80 -13.26 -4.65
CA ALA A 114 2.71 -13.86 -5.99
C ALA A 114 1.42 -13.47 -6.74
N SER A 115 0.32 -13.24 -6.02
CA SER A 115 -0.93 -12.76 -6.60
C SER A 115 -0.90 -11.24 -6.75
N PHE A 116 -0.53 -10.53 -5.68
CA PHE A 116 -0.56 -9.07 -5.65
C PHE A 116 0.38 -8.43 -6.67
N ALA A 117 1.57 -9.01 -6.89
CA ALA A 117 2.54 -8.53 -7.88
C ALA A 117 1.98 -8.54 -9.31
N ASN A 118 1.11 -9.51 -9.64
CA ASN A 118 0.46 -9.56 -10.95
C ASN A 118 -0.65 -8.52 -11.08
N MET A 119 -1.42 -8.30 -10.01
CA MET A 119 -2.53 -7.32 -9.98
C MET A 119 -2.02 -5.90 -10.24
N ILE A 120 -0.98 -5.47 -9.51
CA ILE A 120 -0.49 -4.09 -9.59
C ILE A 120 0.41 -3.81 -10.80
N SER A 121 0.64 -4.80 -11.67
CA SER A 121 1.65 -4.74 -12.73
C SER A 121 1.33 -3.72 -13.83
N ASP A 122 0.04 -3.44 -14.05
CA ASP A 122 -0.43 -2.41 -14.98
C ASP A 122 -0.60 -1.02 -14.33
N GLY A 123 -0.33 -0.92 -13.02
CA GLY A 123 -0.45 0.31 -12.24
C GLY A 123 -1.87 0.73 -11.88
N GLN A 124 -2.83 -0.17 -12.03
CA GLN A 124 -4.20 -0.01 -11.54
C GLN A 124 -4.54 -1.16 -10.59
N LEU A 125 -5.59 -0.97 -9.80
CA LEU A 125 -6.18 -2.00 -8.97
C LEU A 125 -7.67 -1.73 -8.87
N TYR A 126 -8.48 -2.71 -9.23
CA TYR A 126 -9.93 -2.66 -9.16
C TYR A 126 -10.42 -3.40 -7.92
N LEU A 127 -11.12 -2.70 -7.04
CA LEU A 127 -11.78 -3.29 -5.87
C LEU A 127 -13.28 -3.25 -6.11
N LEU A 128 -13.96 -4.37 -5.88
CA LEU A 128 -15.41 -4.46 -5.93
C LEU A 128 -15.93 -5.05 -4.63
N PHE A 129 -16.85 -4.32 -4.02
CA PHE A 129 -17.57 -4.66 -2.81
C PHE A 129 -19.03 -4.88 -3.20
N ASN A 130 -19.46 -6.13 -3.25
CA ASN A 130 -20.77 -6.51 -3.76
C ASN A 130 -21.66 -7.05 -2.63
N PRO A 131 -22.53 -6.21 -2.04
CA PRO A 131 -23.48 -6.69 -1.06
C PRO A 131 -24.55 -7.56 -1.74
N ASN A 132 -25.21 -8.41 -0.98
CA ASN A 132 -26.36 -9.13 -1.50
C ASN A 132 -27.65 -8.30 -1.43
N ASP A 133 -28.71 -8.83 -2.04
CA ASP A 133 -30.01 -8.16 -2.14
C ASP A 133 -30.74 -7.99 -0.79
N ALA A 134 -30.20 -8.50 0.31
CA ALA A 134 -30.74 -8.26 1.65
C ALA A 134 -30.16 -7.00 2.30
N VAL A 135 -29.02 -6.50 1.84
CA VAL A 135 -28.38 -5.30 2.41
C VAL A 135 -29.07 -4.07 1.85
N ASP A 136 -29.75 -3.35 2.73
CA ASP A 136 -30.50 -2.14 2.38
C ASP A 136 -29.57 -0.98 1.99
N TYR A 137 -28.47 -0.79 2.74
CA TYR A 137 -27.52 0.28 2.49
C TYR A 137 -26.13 0.01 3.07
N ILE A 138 -25.13 0.66 2.47
CA ILE A 138 -23.78 0.78 3.00
C ILE A 138 -23.53 2.27 3.24
N SER A 139 -23.49 2.69 4.50
CA SER A 139 -23.29 4.10 4.87
C SER A 139 -21.84 4.56 4.72
N HIS A 140 -20.88 3.64 4.80
CA HIS A 140 -19.46 3.94 4.69
C HIS A 140 -18.65 2.71 4.31
N ILE A 141 -17.76 2.86 3.34
CA ILE A 141 -16.70 1.90 3.03
C ILE A 141 -15.39 2.64 2.72
N SER A 142 -14.30 2.22 3.34
CA SER A 142 -12.97 2.79 3.13
C SER A 142 -11.90 1.84 3.62
N GLY A 143 -10.66 2.07 3.21
CA GLY A 143 -9.56 1.29 3.75
C GLY A 143 -8.23 1.59 3.10
N THR A 144 -7.28 0.71 3.38
CA THR A 144 -5.91 0.83 2.88
C THR A 144 -5.37 -0.50 2.40
N ILE A 145 -4.42 -0.44 1.46
CA ILE A 145 -3.60 -1.60 1.08
C ILE A 145 -2.16 -1.23 1.34
N THR A 146 -1.50 -1.96 2.22
CA THR A 146 -0.08 -1.75 2.55
C THR A 146 0.76 -2.89 2.02
N PHE A 147 1.92 -2.58 1.45
CA PHE A 147 2.87 -3.56 0.94
C PHE A 147 4.27 -2.95 0.89
N ASP A 148 5.29 -3.79 0.95
CA ASP A 148 6.67 -3.36 0.78
C ASP A 148 7.08 -3.39 -0.68
N THR A 149 7.95 -2.45 -1.01
CA THR A 149 8.47 -2.23 -2.35
C THR A 149 9.98 -2.30 -2.28
N ALA A 150 10.60 -2.82 -3.35
CA ALA A 150 12.04 -2.74 -3.47
C ALA A 150 12.42 -1.27 -3.54
N SER A 151 13.18 -0.77 -2.55
CA SER A 151 13.75 0.57 -2.72
C SER A 151 14.70 0.54 -3.90
N VAL A 152 14.57 1.54 -4.76
CA VAL A 152 15.66 1.90 -5.64
C VAL A 152 16.76 2.39 -4.71
N ALA A 153 17.78 1.54 -4.47
CA ALA A 153 18.95 1.95 -3.72
C ALA A 153 19.45 3.28 -4.31
N ALA A 154 19.60 4.30 -3.48
CA ALA A 154 20.13 5.57 -3.93
C ALA A 154 21.47 5.29 -4.60
N VAL A 155 21.53 5.42 -5.93
CA VAL A 155 22.74 5.15 -6.69
C VAL A 155 23.79 6.12 -6.15
N PRO A 156 24.90 5.64 -5.57
CA PRO A 156 25.93 6.52 -5.07
C PRO A 156 26.35 7.46 -6.21
N LEU A 157 26.32 8.77 -5.94
CA LEU A 157 26.81 9.75 -6.90
C LEU A 157 28.18 9.27 -7.40
N PRO A 158 28.43 9.27 -8.73
CA PRO A 158 29.71 8.86 -9.27
C PRO A 158 30.83 9.58 -8.51
N ALA A 159 31.93 8.88 -8.21
CA ALA A 159 33.07 9.49 -7.50
C ALA A 159 33.56 10.78 -8.20
N SER A 160 33.34 10.90 -9.51
CA SER A 160 33.57 12.12 -10.30
C SER A 160 32.72 13.32 -9.85
N ALA A 161 31.49 13.15 -9.38
CA ALA A 161 30.68 14.23 -8.82
C ALA A 161 31.25 14.72 -7.48
N GLY A 162 31.73 13.80 -6.63
CA GLY A 162 32.45 14.14 -5.41
C GLY A 162 33.77 14.88 -5.69
N LEU A 163 34.56 14.38 -6.65
CA LEU A 163 35.81 15.02 -7.08
C LEU A 163 35.58 16.39 -7.73
N LEU A 164 34.51 16.55 -8.52
CA LEU A 164 34.11 17.83 -9.09
C LEU A 164 33.72 18.81 -7.99
N GLY A 165 32.94 18.37 -7.00
CA GLY A 165 32.59 19.18 -5.84
C GLY A 165 33.82 19.68 -5.09
N LEU A 166 34.76 18.78 -4.77
CA LEU A 166 36.03 19.14 -4.13
C LEU A 166 36.88 20.08 -5.00
N GLY A 167 36.91 19.86 -6.32
CA GLY A 167 37.65 20.70 -7.27
C GLY A 167 37.11 22.13 -7.34
N VAL A 168 35.79 22.30 -7.39
CA VAL A 168 35.12 23.62 -7.40
C VAL A 168 35.34 24.36 -6.07
N PHE A 169 35.22 23.65 -4.94
CA PHE A 169 35.54 24.24 -3.62
C PHE A 169 37.00 24.68 -3.52
N GLY A 170 37.95 23.85 -3.99
CA GLY A 170 39.37 24.18 -4.01
C GLY A 170 39.70 25.41 -4.86
N LEU A 171 39.12 25.51 -6.06
CA LEU A 171 39.27 26.68 -6.94
C LEU A 171 38.67 27.95 -6.34
N GLY A 172 37.50 27.86 -5.71
CA GLY A 172 36.86 28.98 -5.02
C GLY A 172 37.69 29.51 -3.84
N ALA A 173 38.27 28.61 -3.04
CA ALA A 173 39.13 28.96 -1.91
C ALA A 173 40.43 29.65 -2.37
N LEU A 174 41.04 29.19 -3.46
CA LEU A 174 42.23 29.80 -4.05
C LEU A 174 41.96 31.22 -4.56
N ARG A 175 40.81 31.46 -5.21
CA ARG A 175 40.40 32.80 -5.66
C ARG A 175 40.22 33.79 -4.51
N ARG A 176 39.58 33.36 -3.41
CA ARG A 176 39.38 34.21 -2.22
C ARG A 176 40.70 34.59 -1.54
N ARG A 177 41.67 33.67 -1.51
CA ARG A 177 43.01 33.97 -0.98
C ARG A 177 43.72 35.04 -1.80
N LYS A 178 43.60 35.00 -3.13
CA LYS A 178 44.27 35.94 -4.03
C LYS A 178 43.66 37.36 -4.03
N GLN A 179 42.43 37.54 -3.54
CA GLN A 179 41.80 38.85 -3.37
C GLN A 179 42.05 39.48 -1.99
N ARG A 180 42.62 38.73 -1.04
CA ARG A 180 42.96 39.22 0.31
C ARG A 180 44.46 39.49 0.51
N SER A 181 45.28 39.26 -0.52
CA SER A 181 46.67 39.72 -0.63
C SER A 181 46.74 40.84 -1.65
#